data_AF-A0A6C0LIZ1-F1
#
_entry.id   AF-A0A6C0LIZ1-F1
#
_cell.length_a   1.000
_cell.length_b   1.000
_cell.length_c   1.000
_cell.angle_alpha   90.00
_cell.angle_beta   90.00
_cell.angle_gamma   90.00
#
_symmetry.space_group_name_H-M   'P 1'
#
loop_
_entity.id
_entity.type
_entity.pdbx_description
1 polymer ?
#
loop_
_entity_poly.entity_id
_entity_poly.type
_entity_poly.pdbx_seq_one_letter_code
_entity_poly.pdbx_strand_id
1 'polypeptide(L)'
;MAFCENFFETIDTPEKAYILGVVAFNNYSDDENTKDISVYFEVNSVEDHENRSRHVLYDYYLDLGDEDKKNYPYFNNIETLAESLRKIGEVSYTADTSDMRCVIELTITSQKIKDDIASHLDIKRCQYSDMTDFITKCYEADANVCNQFVKAYIEKFACIMNDKLNISFYNDATADSIVKLYDIPYIRNKTLKFHVIQYNCVNMIDLLGMIYSDYDCPYYNNYIYGYNNCDGRDSVSIPIIKVFKVDDEAVMPTKARYSDAGYDLTILREFKVLTHNTSLYDTGIQLEIPNGYYVEIVPRSSISRSGYMLANSVGIIDQGYRGNLFIALTKINDDPESAVQKLSLPWKCCQMIVKKQVYSRLVAGDAGKEIEQSSRGTGGFGSTGK
;
A
#
# COMPACT_ATOMS: atom_id res chain seq x y z
N MET A 1 35.04 6.11 5.89
CA MET A 1 34.22 5.17 5.10
C MET A 1 34.76 5.15 3.69
N ALA A 2 34.88 3.97 3.07
CA ALA A 2 35.33 3.88 1.68
C ALA A 2 34.15 4.15 0.76
N PHE A 3 34.23 5.20 -0.07
CA PHE A 3 33.28 5.45 -1.14
C PHE A 3 33.31 4.27 -2.12
N CYS A 4 32.14 3.75 -2.49
CA CYS A 4 32.05 2.76 -3.56
C CYS A 4 31.99 3.51 -4.90
N GLU A 5 33.15 3.75 -5.51
CA GLU A 5 33.32 4.46 -6.79
C GLU A 5 32.47 3.90 -7.95
N ASN A 6 31.95 2.68 -7.84
CA ASN A 6 31.19 2.00 -8.90
C ASN A 6 29.71 1.80 -8.54
N PHE A 7 29.18 2.50 -7.53
CA PHE A 7 27.83 2.20 -7.02
C PHE A 7 26.73 2.36 -8.08
N PHE A 8 26.82 3.39 -8.92
CA PHE A 8 25.86 3.70 -9.99
C PHE A 8 26.33 3.30 -11.38
N GLU A 9 27.40 2.50 -11.50
CA GLU A 9 27.83 1.97 -12.79
C GLU A 9 26.68 1.20 -13.49
N THR A 10 25.86 0.51 -12.71
CA THR A 10 24.59 -0.12 -13.14
C THR A 10 23.44 0.21 -12.18
N ILE A 11 22.25 0.47 -12.74
CA ILE A 11 20.99 0.58 -11.98
C ILE A 11 20.19 -0.71 -12.16
N ASP A 12 20.56 -1.72 -11.38
CA ASP A 12 20.07 -3.10 -11.48
C ASP A 12 19.31 -3.57 -10.23
N THR A 13 19.15 -2.67 -9.24
CA THR A 13 18.44 -2.98 -8.00
C THR A 13 17.44 -1.89 -7.64
N PRO A 14 16.31 -2.25 -7.00
CA PRO A 14 15.35 -1.29 -6.46
C PRO A 14 15.99 -0.27 -5.51
N GLU A 15 16.94 -0.69 -4.66
CA GLU A 15 17.68 0.19 -3.74
C GLU A 15 18.46 1.26 -4.51
N LYS A 16 19.26 0.88 -5.51
CA LYS A 16 20.03 1.83 -6.32
C LYS A 16 19.10 2.81 -7.06
N ALA A 17 17.99 2.34 -7.62
CA ALA A 17 17.06 3.22 -8.32
C ALA A 17 16.39 4.24 -7.38
N TYR A 18 16.00 3.82 -6.18
CA TYR A 18 15.47 4.73 -5.17
C TYR A 18 16.51 5.79 -4.78
N ILE A 19 17.75 5.37 -4.49
CA ILE A 19 18.83 6.30 -4.11
C ILE A 19 19.16 7.26 -5.25
N LEU A 20 19.23 6.77 -6.49
CA LEU A 20 19.43 7.62 -7.67
C LEU A 20 18.35 8.71 -7.74
N GLY A 21 17.08 8.34 -7.54
CA GLY A 21 15.97 9.28 -7.49
C GLY A 21 16.09 10.28 -6.33
N VAL A 22 16.42 9.83 -5.13
CA VAL A 22 16.61 10.71 -3.96
C VAL A 22 17.70 11.74 -4.23
N VAL A 23 18.87 11.30 -4.72
CA VAL A 23 19.99 12.18 -5.08
C VAL A 23 19.59 13.12 -6.21
N ALA A 24 18.89 12.60 -7.21
CA ALA A 24 18.47 13.37 -8.36
C ALA A 24 17.54 14.53 -7.95
N PHE A 25 16.47 14.23 -7.22
CA PHE A 25 15.37 15.17 -6.99
C PHE A 25 15.57 16.10 -5.78
N ASN A 26 16.56 15.83 -4.93
CA ASN A 26 16.86 16.63 -3.74
C ASN A 26 18.21 17.37 -3.80
N ASN A 27 18.88 17.35 -4.96
CA ASN A 27 20.10 18.12 -5.17
C ASN A 27 19.81 19.63 -5.15
N TYR A 28 20.59 20.38 -4.37
CA TYR A 28 20.54 21.84 -4.32
C TYR A 28 21.86 22.39 -4.90
N SER A 29 21.84 22.72 -6.20
CA SER A 29 23.00 23.26 -6.92
C SER A 29 22.65 24.63 -7.49
N ASP A 30 22.75 25.68 -6.68
CA ASP A 30 22.60 27.08 -7.13
C ASP A 30 23.92 27.67 -7.71
N ASP A 31 25.04 26.95 -7.65
CA ASP A 31 26.35 27.45 -8.11
C ASP A 31 26.88 26.61 -9.28
N GLU A 32 27.10 27.24 -10.44
CA GLU A 32 27.67 26.60 -11.63
C GLU A 32 29.11 26.07 -11.42
N ASN A 33 29.74 26.37 -10.28
CA ASN A 33 31.13 26.03 -9.96
C ASN A 33 31.33 25.07 -8.78
N THR A 34 30.29 24.57 -8.11
CA THR A 34 30.52 23.63 -7.00
C THR A 34 30.99 22.28 -7.51
N LYS A 35 32.19 21.88 -7.06
CA LYS A 35 32.85 20.63 -7.43
C LYS A 35 32.12 19.37 -6.96
N ASP A 36 31.20 19.48 -6.01
CA ASP A 36 30.55 18.37 -5.31
C ASP A 36 29.02 18.45 -5.46
N ILE A 37 28.34 17.29 -5.38
CA ILE A 37 26.88 17.24 -5.34
C ILE A 37 26.45 17.24 -3.88
N SER A 38 25.67 18.26 -3.47
CA SER A 38 25.04 18.32 -2.16
C SER A 38 23.54 18.06 -2.26
N VAL A 39 23.06 17.11 -1.47
CA VAL A 39 21.65 16.70 -1.41
C VAL A 39 21.16 16.93 0.00
N TYR A 40 20.02 17.61 0.12
CA TYR A 40 19.39 17.92 1.41
C TYR A 40 18.00 17.33 1.46
N PHE A 41 17.69 16.61 2.53
CA PHE A 41 16.33 16.13 2.76
C PHE A 41 15.94 16.30 4.23
N GLU A 42 14.71 16.76 4.42
CA GLU A 42 14.15 17.05 5.73
C GLU A 42 13.59 15.78 6.38
N VAL A 43 13.92 15.60 7.65
CA VAL A 43 13.39 14.57 8.52
C VAL A 43 12.50 15.26 9.54
N ASN A 44 11.22 14.89 9.51
CA ASN A 44 10.24 15.41 10.45
C ASN A 44 10.46 14.82 11.84
N SER A 45 10.09 15.57 12.87
CA SER A 45 9.95 15.00 14.20
C SER A 45 8.79 14.00 14.27
N VAL A 46 8.86 13.07 15.22
CA VAL A 46 7.81 12.08 15.49
C VAL A 46 7.26 12.27 16.89
N GLU A 47 6.00 11.95 17.12
CA GLU A 47 5.44 11.97 18.47
C GLU A 47 6.21 11.01 19.39
N ASP A 48 6.45 11.46 20.62
CA ASP A 48 7.05 10.64 21.66
C ASP A 48 6.09 9.52 22.07
N HIS A 49 6.58 8.28 22.04
CA HIS A 49 5.83 7.08 22.37
C HIS A 49 5.33 7.08 23.83
N GLU A 50 6.09 7.65 24.78
CA GLU A 50 5.70 7.73 26.19
C GLU A 50 4.81 8.94 26.48
N ASN A 51 4.99 10.03 25.74
CA ASN A 51 4.24 11.26 25.92
C ASN A 51 3.87 11.93 24.60
N ARG A 52 2.68 11.61 24.08
CA ARG A 52 2.15 12.13 22.81
C ARG A 52 2.08 13.66 22.70
N SER A 53 2.21 14.41 23.80
CA SER A 53 2.29 15.88 23.74
C SER A 53 3.72 16.40 23.45
N ARG A 54 4.69 15.51 23.27
CA ARG A 54 6.09 15.82 22.95
C ARG A 54 6.46 15.20 21.61
N HIS A 55 7.44 15.82 20.95
CA HIS A 55 8.01 15.32 19.71
C HIS A 55 9.49 15.04 19.90
N VAL A 56 9.96 13.96 19.27
CA VAL A 56 11.36 13.53 19.25
C VAL A 56 11.96 13.93 17.92
N LEU A 57 13.10 14.61 17.97
CA LEU A 57 13.91 14.95 16.78
C LEU A 57 14.86 13.80 16.44
N TYR A 58 15.24 13.72 15.17
CA TYR A 58 16.07 12.63 14.69
C TYR A 58 17.49 12.64 15.28
N ASP A 59 18.07 13.82 15.53
CA ASP A 59 19.36 13.96 16.22
C ASP A 59 19.31 13.39 17.63
N TYR A 60 18.24 13.67 18.39
CA TYR A 60 18.04 13.08 19.72
C TYR A 60 17.84 11.56 19.64
N TYR A 61 17.14 11.08 18.61
CA TYR A 61 17.00 9.65 18.36
C TYR A 61 18.36 8.95 18.16
N LEU A 62 19.34 9.59 17.53
CA LEU A 62 20.67 9.01 17.32
C LEU A 62 21.40 8.72 18.64
N ASP A 63 21.10 9.48 19.69
CA ASP A 63 21.68 9.35 21.04
C ASP A 63 20.97 8.29 21.91
N LEU A 64 19.83 7.75 21.45
CA LEU A 64 19.08 6.71 22.18
C LEU A 64 19.80 5.35 22.15
N GLY A 65 19.54 4.54 23.19
CA GLY A 65 19.98 3.14 23.20
C GLY A 65 19.17 2.27 22.23
N ASP A 66 19.75 1.14 21.81
CA ASP A 66 19.16 0.24 20.79
C ASP A 66 17.74 -0.25 21.14
N GLU A 67 17.44 -0.47 22.43
CA GLU A 67 16.08 -0.86 22.85
C GLU A 67 15.07 0.27 22.64
N ASP A 68 15.45 1.52 22.94
CA ASP A 68 14.56 2.68 22.80
C ASP A 68 14.31 3.04 21.34
N LYS A 69 15.32 2.85 20.47
CA LYS A 69 15.22 3.07 19.02
C LYS A 69 14.13 2.23 18.37
N LYS A 70 13.83 1.02 18.89
CA LYS A 70 12.76 0.15 18.38
C LYS A 70 11.38 0.79 18.45
N ASN A 71 11.18 1.78 19.32
CA ASN A 71 9.92 2.49 19.47
C ASN A 71 9.67 3.54 18.37
N TYR A 72 10.65 3.80 17.49
CA TYR A 72 10.57 4.81 16.43
C TYR A 72 10.82 4.24 15.02
N PRO A 73 9.87 3.46 14.45
CA PRO A 73 10.04 2.81 13.13
C PRO A 73 10.37 3.77 11.98
N TYR A 74 9.82 5.00 12.00
CA TYR A 74 10.15 6.01 11.00
C TYR A 74 11.65 6.34 10.99
N PHE A 75 12.25 6.56 12.16
CA PHE A 75 13.67 6.86 12.27
C PHE A 75 14.57 5.68 11.95
N ASN A 76 14.15 4.44 12.24
CA ASN A 76 14.86 3.24 11.78
C ASN A 76 14.96 3.19 10.24
N ASN A 77 13.90 3.58 9.53
CA ASN A 77 13.93 3.67 8.06
C ASN A 77 14.88 4.78 7.58
N ILE A 78 14.92 5.91 8.29
CA ILE A 78 15.86 7.01 8.00
C ILE A 78 17.32 6.56 8.23
N GLU A 79 17.60 5.80 9.30
CA GLU A 79 18.95 5.23 9.53
C GLU A 79 19.34 4.28 8.39
N THR A 80 18.44 3.39 7.97
CA THR A 80 18.68 2.48 6.85
C THR A 80 18.99 3.24 5.56
N LEU A 81 18.20 4.27 5.25
CA LEU A 81 18.48 5.15 4.10
C LEU A 81 19.85 5.81 4.24
N ALA A 82 20.17 6.38 5.41
CA ALA A 82 21.43 7.04 5.64
C ALA A 82 22.63 6.10 5.49
N GLU A 83 22.54 4.85 5.94
CA GLU A 83 23.56 3.82 5.71
C GLU A 83 23.78 3.56 4.23
N SER A 84 22.71 3.47 3.45
CA SER A 84 22.79 3.34 1.99
C SER A 84 23.41 4.58 1.33
N LEU A 85 23.08 5.79 1.78
CA LEU A 85 23.68 7.03 1.25
C LEU A 85 25.18 7.15 1.57
N ARG A 86 25.62 6.66 2.73
CA ARG A 86 27.05 6.63 3.09
C ARG A 86 27.90 5.76 2.16
N LYS A 87 27.28 4.90 1.34
CA LYS A 87 27.99 4.13 0.29
C LYS A 87 28.49 5.03 -0.85
N ILE A 88 27.86 6.19 -1.07
CA ILE A 88 28.10 7.06 -2.22
C ILE A 88 28.59 8.48 -1.86
N GLY A 89 28.46 8.90 -0.61
CA GLY A 89 28.87 10.23 -0.18
C GLY A 89 29.09 10.33 1.33
N GLU A 90 29.58 11.49 1.77
CA GLU A 90 29.65 11.83 3.19
C GLU A 90 28.27 12.30 3.65
N VAL A 91 27.78 11.75 4.77
CA VAL A 91 26.46 12.09 5.32
C VAL A 91 26.63 12.79 6.65
N SER A 92 26.09 13.99 6.77
CA SER A 92 26.05 14.81 7.98
C SER A 92 24.60 15.11 8.39
N TYR A 93 24.42 15.56 9.63
CA TYR A 93 23.12 15.85 10.22
C TYR A 93 23.16 17.21 10.89
N THR A 94 22.14 18.04 10.63
CA THR A 94 21.95 19.31 11.32
C THR A 94 20.53 19.38 11.85
N ALA A 95 20.37 19.66 13.14
CA ALA A 95 19.05 19.84 13.74
C ALA A 95 18.68 21.32 13.82
N ASP A 96 17.45 21.64 13.40
CA ASP A 96 16.82 22.93 13.66
C ASP A 96 15.75 22.76 14.74
N THR A 97 16.10 23.19 15.95
CA THR A 97 15.22 23.11 17.13
C THR A 97 14.04 24.09 17.06
N SER A 98 14.09 25.10 16.19
CA SER A 98 13.01 26.09 16.06
C SER A 98 11.87 25.58 15.19
N ASP A 99 12.18 24.90 14.08
CA ASP A 99 11.20 24.31 13.16
C ASP A 99 10.89 22.84 13.47
N MET A 100 11.51 22.27 14.51
CA MET A 100 11.36 20.88 14.94
C MET A 100 11.65 19.88 13.80
N ARG A 101 12.75 20.12 13.08
CA ARG A 101 13.20 19.31 11.94
C ARG A 101 14.68 19.01 12.03
N CYS A 102 15.09 17.88 11.44
CA CYS A 102 16.49 17.57 11.18
C CYS A 102 16.70 17.56 9.67
N VAL A 103 17.80 18.12 9.20
CA VAL A 103 18.23 18.04 7.81
C VAL A 103 19.38 17.04 7.72
N ILE A 104 19.22 16.07 6.82
CA ILE A 104 20.31 15.19 6.42
C ILE A 104 20.95 15.81 5.17
N GLU A 105 22.25 16.04 5.24
CA GLU A 105 23.05 16.50 4.13
C GLU A 105 23.93 15.35 3.64
N LEU A 106 23.88 15.08 2.34
CA LEU A 106 24.77 14.15 1.65
C LEU A 106 25.66 14.93 0.69
N THR A 107 26.97 14.82 0.86
CA THR A 107 27.98 15.42 -0.02
C THR A 107 28.70 14.33 -0.82
N ILE A 108 28.55 14.35 -2.14
CA ILE A 108 29.20 13.42 -3.07
C ILE A 108 30.38 14.13 -3.74
N THR A 109 31.59 13.72 -3.37
CA THR A 109 32.85 14.27 -3.92
C THR A 109 33.41 13.45 -5.08
N SER A 110 33.09 12.15 -5.14
CA SER A 110 33.57 11.22 -6.17
C SER A 110 33.15 11.64 -7.58
N GLN A 111 34.13 11.87 -8.48
CA GLN A 111 33.84 12.23 -9.88
C GLN A 111 33.15 11.09 -10.64
N LYS A 112 33.55 9.85 -10.41
CA LYS A 112 32.96 8.70 -11.12
C LYS A 112 31.48 8.56 -10.80
N ILE A 113 31.09 8.66 -9.53
CA ILE A 113 29.68 8.59 -9.11
C ILE A 113 28.86 9.71 -9.78
N LYS A 114 29.41 10.93 -9.85
CA LYS A 114 28.75 12.08 -10.51
C LYS A 114 28.56 11.82 -12.01
N ASP A 115 29.58 11.28 -12.68
CA ASP A 115 29.53 10.94 -14.11
C ASP A 115 28.50 9.82 -14.39
N ASP A 116 28.45 8.80 -13.54
CA ASP A 116 27.48 7.69 -13.64
C ASP A 116 26.03 8.20 -13.51
N ILE A 117 25.74 9.04 -12.50
CA ILE A 117 24.41 9.66 -12.32
C ILE A 117 24.02 10.49 -13.55
N ALA A 118 24.93 11.34 -14.03
CA ALA A 118 24.69 12.18 -15.19
C ALA A 118 24.41 11.36 -16.46
N SER A 119 25.11 10.24 -16.63
CA SER A 119 24.93 9.32 -17.75
C SER A 119 23.57 8.63 -17.73
N HIS A 120 23.11 8.14 -16.58
CA HIS A 120 21.82 7.43 -16.50
C HIS A 120 20.64 8.34 -16.80
N LEU A 121 20.66 9.57 -16.28
CA LEU A 121 19.54 10.50 -16.38
C LEU A 121 19.60 11.39 -17.64
N ASP A 122 20.65 11.27 -18.45
CA ASP A 122 20.97 12.15 -19.59
C ASP A 122 20.88 13.64 -19.22
N ILE A 123 21.24 13.95 -17.98
CA ILE A 123 21.15 15.30 -17.42
C ILE A 123 22.44 16.06 -17.64
N LYS A 124 22.34 17.25 -18.24
CA LYS A 124 23.41 18.25 -18.17
C LYS A 124 23.16 19.12 -16.94
N ARG A 125 24.20 19.28 -16.11
CA ARG A 125 24.20 20.22 -14.97
C ARG A 125 23.11 19.94 -13.91
N CYS A 126 22.65 18.69 -13.80
CA CYS A 126 21.63 18.27 -12.85
C CYS A 126 20.30 19.04 -12.91
N GLN A 127 19.96 19.68 -14.04
CA GLN A 127 18.66 20.33 -14.24
C GLN A 127 17.72 19.40 -15.00
N TYR A 128 16.70 18.89 -14.29
CA TYR A 128 15.66 18.04 -14.86
C TYR A 128 14.74 18.86 -15.75
N SER A 129 14.82 18.65 -17.06
CA SER A 129 13.82 19.16 -17.99
C SER A 129 12.92 18.07 -18.53
N ASP A 130 13.42 16.84 -18.71
CA ASP A 130 12.67 15.69 -19.22
C ASP A 130 13.31 14.37 -18.78
N MET A 131 12.51 13.41 -18.32
CA MET A 131 12.96 12.08 -17.88
C MET A 131 12.27 10.93 -18.63
N THR A 132 11.51 11.24 -19.67
CA THR A 132 10.68 10.30 -20.42
C THR A 132 11.47 9.08 -20.90
N ASP A 133 12.66 9.31 -21.47
CA ASP A 133 13.51 8.25 -22.00
C ASP A 133 14.05 7.32 -20.90
N PHE A 134 14.49 7.89 -19.77
CA PHE A 134 14.98 7.11 -18.64
C PHE A 134 13.88 6.23 -18.05
N ILE A 135 12.70 6.83 -17.78
CA ILE A 135 11.55 6.11 -17.21
C ILE A 135 11.13 4.98 -18.14
N THR A 136 11.03 5.24 -19.45
CA THR A 136 10.62 4.23 -20.43
C THR A 136 11.63 3.08 -20.51
N LYS A 137 12.92 3.38 -20.66
CA LYS A 137 13.98 2.36 -20.72
C LYS A 137 14.08 1.55 -19.43
N CYS A 138 14.00 2.21 -18.29
CA CYS A 138 14.08 1.56 -16.98
C CYS A 138 12.89 0.61 -16.79
N TYR A 139 11.68 1.04 -17.16
CA TYR A 139 10.48 0.21 -17.05
C TYR A 139 10.50 -1.01 -18.00
N GLU A 140 10.97 -0.82 -19.25
CA GLU A 140 11.14 -1.92 -20.21
C GLU A 140 12.18 -2.94 -19.76
N ALA A 141 13.20 -2.51 -19.00
CA ALA A 141 14.22 -3.39 -18.45
C ALA A 141 13.76 -4.12 -17.17
N ASP A 142 13.27 -3.37 -16.17
CA ASP A 142 12.76 -3.90 -14.91
C ASP A 142 11.74 -2.91 -14.29
N ALA A 143 10.48 -3.34 -14.24
CA ALA A 143 9.38 -2.53 -13.72
C ALA A 143 9.54 -2.15 -12.24
N ASN A 144 10.13 -3.02 -11.40
CA ASN A 144 10.31 -2.76 -9.98
C ASN A 144 11.41 -1.70 -9.75
N VAL A 145 12.51 -1.82 -10.49
CA VAL A 145 13.58 -0.81 -10.49
C VAL A 145 13.02 0.55 -10.90
N CYS A 146 12.22 0.61 -11.98
CA CYS A 146 11.58 1.86 -12.40
C CYS A 146 10.58 2.40 -11.35
N ASN A 147 9.81 1.52 -10.71
CA ASN A 147 8.83 1.90 -9.70
C ASN A 147 9.49 2.62 -8.52
N GLN A 148 10.65 2.14 -8.05
CA GLN A 148 11.39 2.80 -6.97
C GLN A 148 11.93 4.19 -7.36
N PHE A 149 12.35 4.38 -8.61
CA PHE A 149 12.74 5.72 -9.07
C PHE A 149 11.55 6.68 -9.11
N VAL A 150 10.41 6.22 -9.64
CA VAL A 150 9.16 7.01 -9.67
C VAL A 150 8.66 7.33 -8.27
N LYS A 151 8.80 6.40 -7.31
CA LYS A 151 8.50 6.63 -5.90
C LYS A 151 9.27 7.84 -5.35
N ALA A 152 10.59 7.87 -5.54
CA ALA A 152 11.42 8.99 -5.09
C ALA A 152 10.99 10.33 -5.72
N TYR A 153 10.56 10.32 -6.99
CA TYR A 153 9.99 11.50 -7.64
C TYR A 153 8.71 11.98 -6.95
N ILE A 154 7.79 11.05 -6.71
CA ILE A 154 6.48 11.36 -6.11
C ILE A 154 6.65 11.88 -4.68
N GLU A 155 7.56 11.30 -3.89
CA GLU A 155 7.87 11.79 -2.53
C GLU A 155 8.37 13.24 -2.53
N LYS A 156 9.05 13.69 -3.60
CA LYS A 156 9.52 15.08 -3.73
C LYS A 156 8.46 16.03 -4.28
N PHE A 157 7.75 15.62 -5.33
CA PHE A 157 6.94 16.54 -6.15
C PHE A 157 5.43 16.40 -5.97
N ALA A 158 4.98 15.47 -5.12
CA ALA A 158 3.57 15.28 -4.84
C ALA A 158 3.12 15.92 -3.52
N CYS A 159 1.86 16.31 -3.49
CA CYS A 159 1.20 16.85 -2.30
C CYS A 159 -0.21 16.25 -2.17
N ILE A 160 -0.55 15.77 -0.98
CA ILE A 160 -1.87 15.24 -0.65
C ILE A 160 -2.65 16.30 0.14
N MET A 161 -3.81 16.70 -0.39
CA MET A 161 -4.74 17.61 0.29
C MET A 161 -6.18 17.23 -0.01
N ASN A 162 -7.02 17.11 1.03
CA ASN A 162 -8.47 16.84 0.91
C ASN A 162 -8.77 15.66 -0.04
N ASP A 163 -8.15 14.51 0.20
CA ASP A 163 -8.31 13.27 -0.58
C ASP A 163 -7.88 13.37 -2.06
N LYS A 164 -7.03 14.36 -2.38
CA LYS A 164 -6.45 14.56 -3.70
C LYS A 164 -4.94 14.49 -3.62
N LEU A 165 -4.34 13.65 -4.44
CA LEU A 165 -2.91 13.62 -4.70
C LEU A 165 -2.63 14.46 -5.94
N ASN A 166 -1.88 15.53 -5.77
CA ASN A 166 -1.41 16.37 -6.87
C ASN A 166 0.07 16.10 -7.07
N ILE A 167 0.46 15.66 -8.27
CA ILE A 167 1.86 15.42 -8.63
C ILE A 167 2.26 16.49 -9.64
N SER A 168 3.30 17.26 -9.31
CA SER A 168 3.79 18.34 -10.16
C SER A 168 4.85 17.84 -11.14
N PHE A 169 4.82 18.35 -12.36
CA PHE A 169 5.73 18.01 -13.44
C PHE A 169 6.21 19.27 -14.17
N TYR A 170 7.47 19.23 -14.62
CA TYR A 170 8.07 20.30 -15.40
C TYR A 170 7.59 20.32 -16.86
N ASN A 171 7.22 19.16 -17.41
CA ASN A 171 6.75 19.02 -18.80
C ASN A 171 5.64 17.94 -18.91
N ASP A 172 4.86 17.97 -20.00
CA ASP A 172 3.79 17.00 -20.26
C ASP A 172 4.30 15.59 -20.59
N ALA A 173 5.44 15.45 -21.28
CA ALA A 173 5.96 14.15 -21.72
C ALA A 173 6.34 13.21 -20.57
N THR A 174 7.01 13.75 -19.55
CA THR A 174 7.33 13.02 -18.32
C THR A 174 6.05 12.65 -17.55
N ALA A 175 5.08 13.58 -17.47
CA ALA A 175 3.79 13.30 -16.85
C ALA A 175 3.05 12.16 -17.57
N ASP A 176 3.02 12.18 -18.90
CA ASP A 176 2.38 11.16 -19.74
C ASP A 176 3.05 9.79 -19.58
N SER A 177 4.39 9.78 -19.47
CA SER A 177 5.16 8.56 -19.25
C SER A 177 4.77 7.90 -17.92
N ILE A 178 4.74 8.67 -16.82
CA ILE A 178 4.33 8.14 -15.51
C ILE A 178 2.88 7.67 -15.52
N VAL A 179 1.97 8.48 -16.04
CA VAL A 179 0.54 8.12 -16.12
C VAL A 179 0.34 6.80 -16.87
N LYS A 180 1.06 6.61 -17.98
CA LYS A 180 0.99 5.41 -18.80
C LYS A 180 1.47 4.16 -18.07
N LEU A 181 2.43 4.28 -17.14
CA LEU A 181 2.92 3.13 -16.37
C LEU A 181 1.84 2.53 -15.47
N TYR A 182 1.01 3.37 -14.85
CA TYR A 182 0.02 2.92 -13.87
C TYR A 182 -1.39 2.75 -14.46
N ASP A 183 -1.71 3.42 -15.57
CA ASP A 183 -3.02 3.37 -16.24
C ASP A 183 -4.21 3.66 -15.30
N ILE A 184 -4.01 4.60 -14.37
CA ILE A 184 -5.03 5.04 -13.43
C ILE A 184 -5.68 6.33 -13.93
N PRO A 185 -7.03 6.45 -13.90
CA PRO A 185 -7.70 7.66 -14.32
C PRO A 185 -7.28 8.88 -13.48
N TYR A 186 -7.03 9.99 -14.16
CA TYR A 186 -6.51 11.22 -13.57
C TYR A 186 -7.19 12.46 -14.15
N ILE A 187 -6.98 13.60 -13.49
CA ILE A 187 -7.35 14.93 -14.01
C ILE A 187 -6.06 15.70 -14.29
N ARG A 188 -5.97 16.29 -15.48
CA ARG A 188 -4.86 17.18 -15.82
C ARG A 188 -5.23 18.63 -15.52
N ASN A 189 -4.38 19.29 -14.74
CA ASN A 189 -4.45 20.72 -14.48
C ASN A 189 -3.15 21.37 -14.97
N LYS A 190 -3.23 22.62 -15.41
CA LYS A 190 -2.04 23.41 -15.77
C LYS A 190 -1.95 24.63 -14.87
N THR A 191 -0.79 24.81 -14.24
CA THR A 191 -0.47 26.04 -13.49
C THR A 191 0.46 26.91 -14.33
N LEU A 192 0.80 28.10 -13.82
CA LEU A 192 1.73 29.01 -14.51
C LEU A 192 3.15 28.42 -14.68
N LYS A 193 3.55 27.48 -13.81
CA LYS A 193 4.92 26.94 -13.75
C LYS A 193 5.02 25.42 -13.98
N PHE A 194 3.93 24.69 -13.71
CA PHE A 194 3.94 23.22 -13.68
C PHE A 194 2.71 22.62 -14.34
N HIS A 195 2.91 21.41 -14.84
CA HIS A 195 1.87 20.49 -15.25
C HIS A 195 1.49 19.65 -14.04
N VAL A 196 0.21 19.56 -13.70
CA VAL A 196 -0.24 18.86 -12.49
C VAL A 196 -1.14 17.71 -12.90
N ILE A 197 -0.75 16.50 -12.48
CA ILE A 197 -1.60 15.31 -12.56
C ILE A 197 -2.25 15.12 -11.20
N GLN A 198 -3.57 15.09 -11.19
CA GLN A 198 -4.37 14.95 -9.98
C GLN A 198 -5.10 13.59 -9.97
N TYR A 199 -4.90 12.84 -8.89
CA TYR A 199 -5.64 11.61 -8.59
C TYR A 199 -6.58 11.88 -7.41
N ASN A 200 -7.85 11.51 -7.55
CA ASN A 200 -8.89 11.75 -6.53
C ASN A 200 -9.30 10.45 -5.85
N CYS A 201 -9.51 10.49 -4.54
CA CYS A 201 -10.17 9.43 -3.77
C CYS A 201 -9.58 8.04 -4.08
N VAL A 202 -10.39 7.13 -4.65
CA VAL A 202 -10.01 5.75 -4.98
C VAL A 202 -8.82 5.67 -5.96
N ASN A 203 -8.70 6.60 -6.91
CA ASN A 203 -7.60 6.59 -7.87
C ASN A 203 -6.26 6.94 -7.20
N MET A 204 -6.29 7.82 -6.20
CA MET A 204 -5.10 8.11 -5.38
C MET A 204 -4.68 6.87 -4.59
N ILE A 205 -5.65 6.19 -3.97
CA ILE A 205 -5.40 4.96 -3.20
C ILE A 205 -4.82 3.86 -4.09
N ASP A 206 -5.37 3.66 -5.27
CA ASP A 206 -4.86 2.66 -6.21
C ASP A 206 -3.43 2.98 -6.66
N LEU A 207 -3.13 4.24 -6.96
CA LEU A 207 -1.79 4.65 -7.40
C LEU A 207 -0.76 4.47 -6.28
N LEU A 208 -1.06 5.00 -5.09
CA LEU A 208 -0.17 4.86 -3.94
C LEU A 208 -0.02 3.39 -3.55
N GLY A 209 -1.09 2.60 -3.64
CA GLY A 209 -1.00 1.15 -3.45
C GLY A 209 -0.01 0.50 -4.41
N MET A 210 -0.04 0.84 -5.71
CA MET A 210 0.92 0.30 -6.69
C MET A 210 2.37 0.71 -6.38
N ILE A 211 2.60 1.97 -6.03
CA ILE A 211 3.96 2.49 -5.76
C ILE A 211 4.55 1.93 -4.46
N TYR A 212 3.73 1.74 -3.42
CA TYR A 212 4.20 1.43 -2.07
C TYR A 212 3.96 -0.03 -1.63
N SER A 213 3.37 -0.87 -2.49
CA SER A 213 3.02 -2.26 -2.15
C SER A 213 4.17 -3.20 -1.82
N ASP A 214 5.38 -2.93 -2.32
CA ASP A 214 6.55 -3.79 -2.12
C ASP A 214 7.15 -3.70 -0.70
N TYR A 215 6.63 -2.80 0.15
CA TYR A 215 7.13 -2.62 1.50
C TYR A 215 6.12 -3.07 2.56
N ASP A 216 6.58 -3.93 3.47
CA ASP A 216 6.10 -4.04 4.85
C ASP A 216 6.43 -2.72 5.60
N CYS A 217 5.97 -1.58 5.09
CA CYS A 217 6.07 -0.29 5.76
C CYS A 217 4.71 0.01 6.38
N PRO A 218 4.56 -0.19 7.71
CA PRO A 218 3.30 0.06 8.41
C PRO A 218 2.83 1.50 8.24
N TYR A 219 3.75 2.45 8.01
CA TYR A 219 3.44 3.87 7.87
C TYR A 219 2.57 4.16 6.63
N TYR A 220 2.94 3.67 5.45
CA TYR A 220 2.18 3.91 4.23
C TYR A 220 0.85 3.17 4.22
N ASN A 221 0.84 1.94 4.73
CA ASN A 221 -0.40 1.22 4.96
C ASN A 221 -1.29 2.04 5.91
N ASN A 222 -0.82 2.45 7.08
CA ASN A 222 -1.61 3.22 8.05
C ASN A 222 -2.11 4.56 7.48
N TYR A 223 -1.34 5.23 6.63
CA TYR A 223 -1.78 6.48 6.00
C TYR A 223 -2.85 6.21 4.93
N ILE A 224 -2.58 5.30 3.97
CA ILE A 224 -3.52 4.98 2.87
C ILE A 224 -4.83 4.38 3.42
N TYR A 225 -4.76 3.49 4.40
CA TYR A 225 -5.94 2.87 5.01
C TYR A 225 -6.58 3.72 6.12
N GLY A 226 -5.82 4.61 6.78
CA GLY A 226 -6.37 5.64 7.66
C GLY A 226 -7.28 6.59 6.88
N TYR A 227 -6.86 7.01 5.68
CA TYR A 227 -7.71 7.73 4.72
C TYR A 227 -8.98 6.94 4.35
N ASN A 228 -8.91 5.61 4.18
CA ASN A 228 -10.08 4.78 3.86
C ASN A 228 -11.11 4.69 5.00
N ASN A 229 -10.69 4.84 6.25
CA ASN A 229 -11.57 4.58 7.40
C ASN A 229 -12.27 5.82 7.94
N CYS A 230 -11.95 7.04 7.47
CA CYS A 230 -12.59 8.31 7.86
C CYS A 230 -12.64 8.61 9.36
N ASP A 231 -12.08 7.75 10.20
CA ASP A 231 -11.84 7.99 11.61
C ASP A 231 -10.60 8.90 11.68
N GLY A 232 -10.64 9.92 12.54
CA GLY A 232 -9.61 10.95 12.62
C GLY A 232 -8.18 10.40 12.67
N ARG A 233 -7.19 11.28 12.45
CA ARG A 233 -5.74 10.99 12.37
C ARG A 233 -5.12 10.30 13.61
N ASP A 234 -5.92 9.76 14.52
CA ASP A 234 -5.47 8.83 15.53
C ASP A 234 -4.98 7.54 14.86
N SER A 235 -3.87 7.01 15.36
CA SER A 235 -3.19 5.80 14.89
C SER A 235 -4.14 4.63 14.60
N VAL A 236 -4.68 4.53 13.38
CA VAL A 236 -5.46 3.38 12.93
C VAL A 236 -4.48 2.23 12.74
N SER A 237 -4.36 1.35 13.72
CA SER A 237 -3.65 0.08 13.55
C SER A 237 -4.48 -0.79 12.60
N ILE A 238 -4.02 -0.95 11.36
CA ILE A 238 -4.68 -1.85 10.41
C ILE A 238 -4.56 -3.28 10.93
N PRO A 239 -5.64 -4.07 10.95
CA PRO A 239 -5.55 -5.48 11.32
C PRO A 239 -4.67 -6.23 10.33
N ILE A 240 -3.60 -6.84 10.82
CA ILE A 240 -2.78 -7.77 10.04
C ILE A 240 -3.40 -9.17 10.19
N ILE A 241 -3.90 -9.72 9.08
CA ILE A 241 -4.29 -11.13 9.01
C ILE A 241 -3.14 -11.90 8.39
N LYS A 242 -2.62 -12.90 9.10
CA LYS A 242 -1.62 -13.81 8.51
C LYS A 242 -2.34 -14.90 7.72
N VAL A 243 -1.87 -15.15 6.50
CA VAL A 243 -2.39 -16.21 5.64
C VAL A 243 -1.29 -17.24 5.45
N PHE A 244 -1.63 -18.51 5.65
CA PHE A 244 -0.70 -19.62 5.50
C PHE A 244 -1.17 -20.49 4.35
N LYS A 245 -0.30 -20.71 3.36
CA LYS A 245 -0.49 -21.75 2.36
C LYS A 245 -0.18 -23.11 3.00
N VAL A 246 -1.17 -23.98 3.06
CA VAL A 246 -1.01 -25.38 3.53
C VAL A 246 -1.02 -26.38 2.37
N ASP A 247 -1.19 -25.87 1.15
CA ASP A 247 -1.10 -26.59 -0.11
C ASP A 247 -0.16 -25.81 -1.06
N ASP A 248 0.70 -26.51 -1.80
CA ASP A 248 1.66 -25.89 -2.72
C ASP A 248 0.96 -25.13 -3.86
N GLU A 249 -0.21 -25.61 -4.29
CA GLU A 249 -1.04 -25.00 -5.34
C GLU A 249 -1.89 -23.83 -4.82
N ALA A 250 -1.92 -23.60 -3.50
CA ALA A 250 -2.72 -22.52 -2.93
C ALA A 250 -2.30 -21.15 -3.46
N VAL A 251 -3.29 -20.27 -3.65
CA VAL A 251 -3.06 -18.92 -4.15
C VAL A 251 -3.25 -17.94 -3.00
N MET A 252 -2.24 -17.10 -2.75
CA MET A 252 -2.38 -16.03 -1.77
C MET A 252 -3.54 -15.11 -2.14
N PRO A 253 -4.45 -14.77 -1.21
CA PRO A 253 -5.52 -13.84 -1.49
C PRO A 253 -4.96 -12.46 -1.87
N THR A 254 -5.42 -11.91 -2.99
CA THR A 254 -5.01 -10.58 -3.45
C THR A 254 -6.23 -9.73 -3.76
N LYS A 255 -6.09 -8.41 -3.72
CA LYS A 255 -7.10 -7.53 -4.31
C LYS A 255 -6.85 -7.39 -5.81
N ALA A 256 -7.89 -7.08 -6.58
CA ALA A 256 -7.69 -6.70 -7.98
C ALA A 256 -7.23 -5.24 -8.09
N ARG A 257 -7.71 -4.37 -7.19
CA ARG A 257 -7.26 -3.00 -6.97
C ARG A 257 -7.05 -2.75 -5.48
N TYR A 258 -6.14 -1.86 -5.11
CA TYR A 258 -5.85 -1.59 -3.69
C TYR A 258 -7.06 -1.03 -2.93
N SER A 259 -7.89 -0.25 -3.63
CA SER A 259 -9.16 0.30 -3.13
C SER A 259 -10.32 -0.71 -3.02
N ASP A 260 -10.17 -1.94 -3.53
CA ASP A 260 -11.24 -2.95 -3.44
C ASP A 260 -11.52 -3.36 -1.99
N ALA A 261 -12.77 -3.73 -1.70
CA ALA A 261 -13.20 -4.05 -0.33
C ALA A 261 -12.65 -5.39 0.19
N GLY A 262 -12.44 -6.38 -0.68
CA GLY A 262 -12.08 -7.74 -0.30
C GLY A 262 -10.90 -8.31 -1.08
N TYR A 263 -10.31 -9.38 -0.54
CA TYR A 263 -9.26 -10.15 -1.19
C TYR A 263 -9.87 -11.35 -1.90
N ASP A 264 -9.62 -11.49 -3.19
CA ASP A 264 -10.10 -12.62 -4.00
C ASP A 264 -9.57 -13.95 -3.44
N LEU A 265 -10.46 -14.93 -3.29
CA LEU A 265 -10.13 -16.29 -2.90
C LEU A 265 -10.19 -17.23 -4.10
N THR A 266 -9.22 -18.13 -4.17
CA THR A 266 -9.13 -19.14 -5.22
C THR A 266 -9.48 -20.52 -4.65
N ILE A 267 -10.45 -21.19 -5.25
CA ILE A 267 -10.68 -22.62 -5.01
C ILE A 267 -9.84 -23.46 -5.96
N LEU A 268 -9.26 -24.55 -5.46
CA LEU A 268 -8.30 -25.40 -6.17
C LEU A 268 -8.95 -26.68 -6.69
N ARG A 269 -9.69 -27.37 -5.82
CA ARG A 269 -10.23 -28.71 -6.07
C ARG A 269 -11.52 -28.94 -5.29
N GLU A 270 -12.37 -29.82 -5.79
CA GLU A 270 -13.49 -30.33 -4.99
C GLU A 270 -12.92 -31.19 -3.85
N PHE A 271 -13.28 -30.87 -2.61
CA PHE A 271 -12.85 -31.61 -1.42
C PHE A 271 -13.89 -32.67 -1.03
N LYS A 272 -15.17 -32.28 -1.03
CA LYS A 272 -16.26 -33.16 -0.58
C LYS A 272 -17.62 -32.73 -1.13
N VAL A 273 -18.37 -33.67 -1.68
CA VAL A 273 -19.79 -33.47 -2.01
C VAL A 273 -20.62 -33.49 -0.70
N LEU A 274 -21.38 -32.43 -0.45
CA LEU A 274 -22.24 -32.29 0.73
C LEU A 274 -23.69 -32.70 0.45
N THR A 275 -24.21 -32.34 -0.72
CA THR A 275 -25.53 -32.74 -1.24
C THR A 275 -25.43 -33.00 -2.74
N HIS A 276 -26.50 -33.48 -3.39
CA HIS A 276 -26.53 -33.70 -4.84
C HIS A 276 -26.14 -32.45 -5.67
N ASN A 277 -26.39 -31.25 -5.14
CA ASN A 277 -26.11 -29.98 -5.83
C ASN A 277 -25.07 -29.10 -5.11
N THR A 278 -24.54 -29.53 -3.95
CA THR A 278 -23.62 -28.72 -3.14
C THR A 278 -22.32 -29.47 -2.89
N SER A 279 -21.20 -28.84 -3.23
CA SER A 279 -19.86 -29.36 -2.97
C SER A 279 -19.04 -28.35 -2.18
N LEU A 280 -18.16 -28.86 -1.33
CA LEU A 280 -17.16 -28.12 -0.59
C LEU A 280 -15.86 -28.14 -1.38
N TYR A 281 -15.30 -26.96 -1.63
CA TYR A 281 -14.08 -26.76 -2.41
C TYR A 281 -12.95 -26.25 -1.54
N ASP A 282 -11.77 -26.81 -1.75
CA ASP A 282 -10.55 -26.48 -1.03
C ASP A 282 -9.91 -25.20 -1.58
N THR A 283 -9.41 -24.33 -0.71
CA THR A 283 -8.61 -23.15 -1.07
C THR A 283 -7.12 -23.32 -0.79
N GLY A 284 -6.75 -24.31 0.04
CA GLY A 284 -5.39 -24.58 0.46
C GLY A 284 -4.78 -23.53 1.39
N ILE A 285 -5.59 -22.66 2.00
CA ILE A 285 -5.12 -21.61 2.92
C ILE A 285 -5.74 -21.70 4.32
N GLN A 286 -4.97 -21.26 5.32
CA GLN A 286 -5.43 -21.02 6.68
C GLN A 286 -5.25 -19.54 7.05
N LEU A 287 -6.08 -19.05 7.98
CA LEU A 287 -6.05 -17.68 8.45
C LEU A 287 -5.71 -17.61 9.94
N GLU A 288 -4.83 -16.68 10.32
CA GLU A 288 -4.69 -16.20 11.70
C GLU A 288 -5.26 -14.79 11.76
N ILE A 289 -6.49 -14.70 12.27
CA ILE A 289 -7.26 -13.45 12.39
C ILE A 289 -6.94 -12.77 13.74
N PRO A 290 -6.63 -11.46 13.76
CA PRO A 290 -6.28 -10.74 14.98
C PRO A 290 -7.49 -10.54 15.90
N ASN A 291 -7.21 -10.28 17.19
CA ASN A 291 -8.23 -9.98 18.21
C ASN A 291 -9.15 -8.84 17.77
N GLY A 292 -10.46 -9.02 17.95
CA GLY A 292 -11.45 -8.00 17.61
C GLY A 292 -11.88 -7.98 16.15
N TYR A 293 -11.53 -8.99 15.36
CA TYR A 293 -11.92 -9.12 13.97
C TYR A 293 -12.46 -10.50 13.64
N TYR A 294 -13.28 -10.57 12.59
CA TYR A 294 -13.71 -11.79 11.92
C TYR A 294 -13.62 -11.57 10.40
N VAL A 295 -13.79 -12.64 9.63
CA VAL A 295 -13.74 -12.56 8.17
C VAL A 295 -15.07 -13.04 7.57
N GLU A 296 -15.59 -12.26 6.63
CA GLU A 296 -16.75 -12.61 5.80
C GLU A 296 -16.27 -13.12 4.44
N ILE A 297 -16.68 -14.33 4.07
CA ILE A 297 -16.54 -14.86 2.72
C ILE A 297 -17.81 -14.53 1.96
N VAL A 298 -17.68 -13.70 0.93
CA VAL A 298 -18.79 -13.30 0.07
C VAL A 298 -18.52 -13.68 -1.38
N PRO A 299 -19.55 -13.97 -2.18
CA PRO A 299 -19.34 -14.25 -3.59
C PRO A 299 -18.82 -13.02 -4.35
N ARG A 300 -18.01 -13.24 -5.39
CA ARG A 300 -17.70 -12.19 -6.37
C ARG A 300 -18.90 -11.98 -7.29
N SER A 301 -19.09 -10.77 -7.81
CA SER A 301 -20.22 -10.44 -8.69
C SER A 301 -20.30 -11.36 -9.91
N SER A 302 -19.15 -11.82 -10.43
CA SER A 302 -19.06 -12.74 -11.57
C SER A 302 -19.65 -14.13 -11.29
N ILE A 303 -19.80 -14.54 -10.03
CA ILE A 303 -20.40 -15.84 -9.69
C ILE A 303 -21.82 -15.96 -10.23
N SER A 304 -22.55 -14.83 -10.32
CA SER A 304 -23.94 -14.79 -10.79
C SER A 304 -24.13 -15.32 -12.21
N ARG A 305 -23.05 -15.32 -13.03
CA ARG A 305 -23.05 -15.82 -14.41
C ARG A 305 -22.62 -17.28 -14.53
N SER A 306 -22.24 -17.90 -13.42
CA SER A 306 -21.65 -19.25 -13.40
C SER A 306 -22.66 -20.36 -13.16
N GLY A 307 -23.90 -20.05 -12.78
CA GLY A 307 -24.88 -21.04 -12.32
C GLY A 307 -24.61 -21.61 -10.93
N TYR A 308 -23.61 -21.06 -10.20
CA TYR A 308 -23.31 -21.40 -8.81
C TYR A 308 -23.62 -20.25 -7.86
N MET A 309 -23.91 -20.59 -6.60
CA MET A 309 -23.96 -19.66 -5.46
C MET A 309 -23.11 -20.18 -4.31
N LEU A 310 -22.69 -19.28 -3.43
CA LEU A 310 -22.17 -19.65 -2.13
C LEU A 310 -23.31 -20.23 -1.27
N ALA A 311 -23.17 -21.48 -0.84
CA ALA A 311 -24.25 -22.25 -0.23
C ALA A 311 -24.80 -21.62 1.06
N ASN A 312 -23.94 -20.97 1.84
CA ASN A 312 -24.30 -20.29 3.08
C ASN A 312 -24.49 -18.78 2.92
N SER A 313 -24.50 -18.25 1.69
CA SER A 313 -24.63 -16.83 1.31
C SER A 313 -23.51 -15.90 1.81
N VAL A 314 -23.16 -15.95 3.09
CA VAL A 314 -22.00 -15.32 3.70
C VAL A 314 -21.32 -16.34 4.60
N GLY A 315 -20.04 -16.63 4.35
CA GLY A 315 -19.23 -17.48 5.23
C GLY A 315 -18.62 -16.65 6.35
N ILE A 316 -19.02 -16.91 7.60
CA ILE A 316 -18.37 -16.28 8.75
C ILE A 316 -17.20 -17.16 9.18
N ILE A 317 -16.00 -16.60 9.14
CA ILE A 317 -14.79 -17.22 9.66
C ILE A 317 -14.46 -16.54 10.98
N ASP A 318 -14.67 -17.29 12.06
CA ASP A 318 -14.44 -16.82 13.41
C ASP A 318 -12.97 -16.57 13.68
N GLN A 319 -12.69 -15.61 14.56
CA GLN A 319 -11.35 -15.22 14.96
C GLN A 319 -10.47 -16.41 15.42
N GLY A 320 -11.07 -17.41 16.08
CA GLY A 320 -10.39 -18.59 16.60
C GLY A 320 -10.21 -19.72 15.60
N TYR A 321 -10.75 -19.62 14.38
CA TYR A 321 -10.64 -20.66 13.38
C TYR A 321 -9.21 -20.77 12.87
N ARG A 322 -8.64 -21.97 12.89
CA ARG A 322 -7.29 -22.29 12.37
C ARG A 322 -7.30 -23.43 11.35
N GLY A 323 -8.49 -23.90 10.99
CA GLY A 323 -8.65 -24.94 9.98
C GLY A 323 -8.38 -24.40 8.58
N ASN A 324 -8.26 -25.33 7.64
CA ASN A 324 -8.19 -25.02 6.22
C ASN A 324 -9.49 -24.36 5.75
N LEU A 325 -9.40 -23.28 4.99
CA LEU A 325 -10.54 -22.55 4.49
C LEU A 325 -11.18 -23.30 3.32
N PHE A 326 -12.49 -23.51 3.40
CA PHE A 326 -13.26 -24.15 2.35
C PHE A 326 -14.41 -23.27 1.89
N ILE A 327 -14.78 -23.39 0.61
CA ILE A 327 -15.89 -22.66 0.00
C ILE A 327 -16.93 -23.67 -0.45
N ALA A 328 -18.15 -23.56 0.10
CA ALA A 328 -19.26 -24.43 -0.28
C ALA A 328 -20.05 -23.80 -1.44
N LEU A 329 -20.04 -24.42 -2.61
CA LEU A 329 -20.80 -23.94 -3.76
C LEU A 329 -21.99 -24.85 -4.04
N THR A 330 -23.16 -24.23 -4.22
CA THR A 330 -24.38 -24.89 -4.68
C THR A 330 -24.62 -24.55 -6.15
N LYS A 331 -24.81 -25.56 -6.98
CA LYS A 331 -25.27 -25.39 -8.37
C LYS A 331 -26.77 -25.08 -8.35
N ILE A 332 -27.18 -23.93 -8.89
CA ILE A 332 -28.57 -23.44 -8.89
C ILE A 332 -29.31 -23.90 -10.14
N ASN A 333 -28.58 -24.11 -11.24
CA ASN A 333 -29.14 -24.58 -12.50
C ASN A 333 -28.51 -25.94 -12.85
N ASP A 334 -29.28 -27.02 -12.71
CA ASP A 334 -28.83 -28.37 -13.03
C ASP A 334 -29.23 -28.82 -14.44
N ASP A 335 -29.95 -27.97 -15.19
CA ASP A 335 -30.47 -28.30 -16.52
C ASP A 335 -29.31 -28.68 -17.46
N PRO A 336 -29.27 -29.92 -17.97
CA PRO A 336 -28.25 -30.40 -18.90
C PRO A 336 -28.19 -29.60 -20.21
N GLU A 337 -29.29 -28.93 -20.60
CA GLU A 337 -29.37 -28.08 -21.78
C GLU A 337 -28.98 -26.63 -21.51
N SER A 338 -28.87 -26.23 -20.23
CA SER A 338 -28.39 -24.91 -19.89
C SER A 338 -26.90 -24.78 -20.22
N ALA A 339 -26.53 -23.71 -20.92
CA ALA A 339 -25.15 -23.37 -21.28
C ALA A 339 -24.28 -22.97 -20.07
N VAL A 340 -24.58 -23.50 -18.87
CA VAL A 340 -23.82 -23.27 -17.66
C VAL A 340 -22.48 -23.98 -17.82
N GLN A 341 -21.42 -23.19 -17.95
CA GLN A 341 -20.06 -23.70 -18.12
C GLN A 341 -19.72 -24.69 -17.01
N LYS A 342 -19.09 -25.81 -17.39
CA LYS A 342 -18.43 -26.71 -16.44
C LYS A 342 -17.46 -25.89 -15.60
N LEU A 343 -17.50 -26.07 -14.28
CA LEU A 343 -16.63 -25.38 -13.34
C LEU A 343 -15.17 -25.60 -13.76
N SER A 344 -14.44 -24.52 -14.05
CA SER A 344 -13.01 -24.58 -14.41
C SER A 344 -12.18 -24.19 -13.20
N LEU A 345 -11.39 -25.12 -12.69
CA LEU A 345 -10.50 -24.92 -11.55
C LEU A 345 -9.04 -24.71 -12.01
N PRO A 346 -8.22 -23.98 -11.25
CA PRO A 346 -8.57 -23.20 -10.07
C PRO A 346 -9.47 -21.99 -10.42
N TRP A 347 -10.35 -21.58 -9.50
CA TRP A 347 -11.34 -20.53 -9.76
C TRP A 347 -11.41 -19.47 -8.68
N LYS A 348 -11.37 -18.19 -9.08
CA LYS A 348 -11.61 -17.04 -8.20
C LYS A 348 -13.09 -16.68 -8.14
N CYS A 349 -13.85 -17.35 -7.26
CA CYS A 349 -15.31 -17.21 -7.17
C CYS A 349 -15.83 -16.39 -5.98
N CYS A 350 -15.05 -16.32 -4.91
CA CYS A 350 -15.40 -15.60 -3.68
C CYS A 350 -14.28 -14.62 -3.32
N GLN A 351 -14.56 -13.76 -2.36
CA GLN A 351 -13.60 -12.84 -1.78
C GLN A 351 -13.81 -12.81 -0.26
N MET A 352 -12.73 -12.54 0.47
CA MET A 352 -12.78 -12.34 1.91
C MET A 352 -12.77 -10.85 2.26
N ILE A 353 -13.65 -10.44 3.18
CA ILE A 353 -13.73 -9.08 3.71
C ILE A 353 -13.49 -9.15 5.22
N VAL A 354 -12.54 -8.36 5.71
CA VAL A 354 -12.21 -8.27 7.13
C VAL A 354 -13.18 -7.32 7.82
N LYS A 355 -13.74 -7.72 8.95
CA LYS A 355 -14.73 -6.94 9.70
C LYS A 355 -14.33 -6.84 11.17
N LYS A 356 -14.56 -5.66 11.76
CA LYS A 356 -14.40 -5.45 13.20
C LYS A 356 -15.57 -6.12 13.93
N GLN A 357 -15.25 -6.95 14.93
CA GLN A 357 -16.22 -7.60 15.79
C GLN A 357 -16.67 -6.66 16.90
N VAL A 358 -17.99 -6.52 17.07
CA VAL A 358 -18.56 -5.94 18.29
C VAL A 358 -18.88 -7.08 19.25
N TYR A 359 -18.23 -7.11 20.41
CA TYR A 359 -18.53 -8.08 21.47
C TYR A 359 -19.66 -7.53 22.35
N SER A 360 -20.86 -8.07 22.20
CA SER A 360 -21.99 -7.72 23.03
C SER A 360 -22.09 -8.65 24.25
N ARG A 361 -22.44 -8.08 25.40
CA ARG A 361 -22.87 -8.86 26.56
C ARG A 361 -24.38 -9.02 26.50
N LEU A 362 -24.84 -10.25 26.26
CA LEU A 362 -26.26 -10.56 26.35
C LEU A 362 -26.67 -10.62 27.83
N VAL A 363 -27.72 -9.89 28.19
CA VAL A 363 -28.32 -9.91 29.53
C VAL A 363 -29.77 -10.31 29.35
N ALA A 364 -30.22 -11.30 30.13
CA ALA A 364 -31.62 -11.71 30.11
C ALA A 364 -32.50 -10.56 30.63
N GLY A 365 -33.56 -10.23 29.89
CA GLY A 365 -34.62 -9.37 30.40
C GLY A 365 -35.51 -10.11 31.39
N ASP A 366 -36.09 -9.40 32.36
CA ASP A 366 -37.07 -9.99 33.26
C ASP A 366 -38.35 -10.33 32.48
N ALA A 367 -38.72 -11.62 32.46
CA ALA A 367 -39.97 -12.05 31.87
C ALA A 367 -41.16 -11.30 32.51
N GLY A 368 -41.97 -10.62 31.69
CA GLY A 368 -43.15 -9.87 32.13
C GLY A 368 -42.95 -8.37 32.33
N LYS A 369 -41.74 -7.82 32.19
CA LYS A 369 -41.58 -6.36 32.06
C LYS A 369 -41.96 -5.91 30.65
N GLU A 370 -42.63 -4.77 30.56
CA GLU A 370 -42.93 -4.13 29.28
C GLU A 370 -41.64 -3.77 28.55
N ILE A 371 -41.54 -4.18 27.28
CA ILE A 371 -40.47 -3.76 26.37
C ILE A 371 -40.81 -2.35 25.89
N GLU A 372 -39.79 -1.49 25.78
CA GLU A 372 -39.93 -0.14 25.24
C GLU A 372 -40.65 -0.17 23.88
N GLN A 373 -41.69 0.66 23.74
CA GLN A 373 -42.46 0.73 22.51
C GLN A 373 -41.69 1.56 21.46
N SER A 374 -41.67 1.08 20.22
CA SER A 374 -41.11 1.82 19.09
C SER A 374 -42.18 2.08 18.04
N SER A 375 -41.97 3.08 17.19
CA SER A 375 -42.85 3.36 16.05
C SER A 375 -42.98 2.19 15.06
N ARG A 376 -42.01 1.27 15.03
CA ARG A 376 -42.06 0.02 14.27
C ARG A 376 -42.87 -1.07 14.97
N GLY A 377 -42.89 -1.08 16.30
CA GLY A 377 -43.59 -2.09 17.11
C GLY A 377 -43.22 -3.53 16.71
N THR A 378 -44.24 -4.34 16.43
CA THR A 378 -44.11 -5.74 15.99
C THR A 378 -44.06 -5.91 14.45
N GLY A 379 -43.95 -4.82 13.68
CA GLY A 379 -43.93 -4.85 12.22
C GLY A 379 -42.66 -5.47 11.61
N GLY A 380 -42.82 -6.55 10.86
CA GLY A 380 -41.78 -7.24 10.09
C GLY A 380 -42.25 -7.61 8.67
N PHE A 381 -41.38 -8.23 7.87
CA PHE A 381 -41.70 -8.80 6.54
C PHE A 381 -42.36 -7.83 5.53
N GLY A 382 -41.77 -6.64 5.36
CA GLY A 382 -42.27 -5.67 4.37
C GLY A 382 -43.40 -4.78 4.88
N SER A 383 -43.57 -4.63 6.19
CA SER A 383 -44.59 -3.79 6.83
C SER A 383 -44.54 -2.29 6.45
N THR A 384 -43.48 -1.84 5.77
CA THR A 384 -43.32 -0.47 5.25
C THR A 384 -43.53 -0.35 3.74
N GLY A 385 -43.75 -1.47 3.03
CA GLY A 385 -43.99 -1.50 1.58
C GLY A 385 -45.48 -1.44 1.26
N LYS A 386 -46.01 -0.23 1.11
CA LYS A 386 -47.21 0.06 0.32
C LYS A 386 -46.80 0.82 -0.94
#